data_AF-A0AAD5E6A4-F1
#
_entry.id   AF-A0AAD5E6A4-F1
#
_cell.length_a   1.000
_cell.length_b   1.000
_cell.length_c   1.000
_cell.angle_alpha   90.00
_cell.angle_beta   90.00
_cell.angle_gamma   90.00
#
_symmetry.space_group_name_H-M   'P 1'
#
loop_
_entity.id
_entity.type
_entity.pdbx_description
1 polymer ?
#
loop_
_entity_poly.entity_id
_entity_poly.type
_entity_poly.pdbx_seq_one_letter_code
_entity_poly.pdbx_strand_id
1 'polypeptide(L)'
;MPLQKLPTASNVQKVIKNLNKNDGIIYLKGQVLHERDDTDVELSFRQESNFFYLTGVTDADFHVVVSLSTGKITLIAPDIVADHVMWMGLPDTPEELLQKYDVNEVVYASKLDQVLQQENPQKIYTLPICDTSAIPQNFQSKVDKDALKPAIYEARMYKAKWEVELMREANKISSDAHIKLMKEAKAGLNEQQLHALFLYESARNGAFIQSYNPIVAAGSNAATLHYGKNNAGISPDQFVLIDAGAELNCYASDITRTFPAGGKFSQEQKDIYEIVLEMQKASFELCKPGVEWEDIHRHALRVACRGLIKLGVLKGDEDELIAKHIPACIFPHGLGHSIGIDVHDVGGYLPGVQKIDEPGIRNLRMRRTLQAGMAVTVEPGIYFCDFIIDPLLKDEATRKYFDIEKLNQYKKVGGVRIEDDIVITETGFDNLTTVPKEIREIEALMA
;
A
#
# COMPACT_ATOMS: atom_id res chain seq x y z
N MET A 1 -24.19 3.38 3.51
CA MET A 1 -24.06 3.37 4.98
C MET A 1 -22.80 2.60 5.31
N PRO A 2 -21.91 3.08 6.19
CA PRO A 2 -20.79 2.27 6.65
C PRO A 2 -21.35 0.96 7.22
N LEU A 3 -20.72 -0.15 6.87
CA LEU A 3 -21.10 -1.47 7.39
C LEU A 3 -20.98 -1.41 8.92
N GLN A 4 -22.09 -1.64 9.64
CA GLN A 4 -22.08 -1.66 11.10
C GLN A 4 -21.24 -2.83 11.66
N LYS A 5 -21.02 -3.86 10.84
CA LYS A 5 -20.29 -5.10 11.14
C LYS A 5 -19.55 -5.56 9.87
N LEU A 6 -18.22 -5.65 9.94
CA LEU A 6 -17.41 -6.08 8.79
C LEU A 6 -17.60 -7.58 8.52
N PRO A 7 -17.91 -8.03 7.28
CA PRO A 7 -18.16 -9.44 6.95
C PRO A 7 -16.92 -10.36 6.97
N THR A 8 -16.11 -10.32 8.03
CA THR A 8 -14.82 -11.00 8.13
C THR A 8 -14.95 -12.53 8.20
N ALA A 9 -16.11 -13.10 8.51
CA ALA A 9 -16.31 -14.55 8.43
C ALA A 9 -16.06 -15.07 7.01
N SER A 10 -16.38 -14.27 5.98
CA SER A 10 -16.07 -14.61 4.58
C SER A 10 -14.56 -14.67 4.32
N ASN A 11 -13.76 -13.83 4.99
CA ASN A 11 -12.30 -13.88 4.92
C ASN A 11 -11.75 -15.14 5.59
N VAL A 12 -12.30 -15.50 6.75
CA VAL A 12 -11.95 -16.76 7.44
C VAL A 12 -12.19 -17.96 6.52
N GLN A 13 -13.31 -18.02 5.82
CA GLN A 13 -13.58 -19.10 4.86
C GLN A 13 -12.55 -19.15 3.71
N LYS A 14 -12.12 -17.99 3.18
CA LYS A 14 -11.02 -17.92 2.20
C LYS A 14 -9.73 -18.53 2.76
N VAL A 15 -9.38 -18.20 4.01
CA VAL A 15 -8.17 -18.71 4.67
C VAL A 15 -8.25 -20.22 4.91
N ILE A 16 -9.36 -20.73 5.44
CA ILE A 16 -9.56 -22.18 5.66
C ILE A 16 -9.42 -22.95 4.34
N LYS A 17 -10.07 -22.46 3.27
CA LYS A 17 -9.97 -23.05 1.94
C LYS A 17 -8.52 -23.11 1.44
N ASN A 18 -7.76 -22.02 1.59
CA ASN A 18 -6.37 -21.94 1.12
C ASN A 18 -5.40 -22.73 2.00
N LEU A 19 -5.69 -22.87 3.29
CA LEU A 19 -4.90 -23.68 4.22
C LEU A 19 -5.02 -25.17 3.87
N ASN A 20 -6.17 -25.58 3.33
CA ASN A 20 -6.44 -26.94 2.86
C ASN A 20 -6.16 -28.00 3.95
N LYS A 21 -6.65 -27.71 5.16
CA LYS A 21 -6.63 -28.57 6.35
C LYS A 21 -8.03 -28.62 6.93
N ASN A 22 -8.45 -29.79 7.41
CA ASN A 22 -9.81 -30.02 7.90
C ASN A 22 -9.86 -30.26 9.43
N ASP A 23 -8.70 -30.27 10.08
CA ASP A 23 -8.52 -30.59 11.50
C ASP A 23 -7.56 -29.61 12.18
N GLY A 24 -7.82 -29.31 13.45
CA GLY A 24 -7.07 -28.31 14.22
C GLY A 24 -7.75 -26.95 14.27
N ILE A 25 -7.00 -25.96 14.71
CA ILE A 25 -7.48 -24.57 14.85
C ILE A 25 -6.48 -23.59 14.24
N ILE A 26 -6.96 -22.40 13.88
CA ILE A 26 -6.13 -21.21 13.72
C ILE A 26 -6.14 -20.45 15.04
N TYR A 27 -4.98 -20.00 15.50
CA TYR A 27 -4.84 -19.10 16.65
C TYR A 27 -4.00 -17.89 16.25
N LEU A 28 -4.52 -16.68 16.51
CA LEU A 28 -3.75 -15.44 16.43
C LEU A 28 -3.98 -14.60 17.69
N LYS A 29 -2.93 -13.94 18.17
CA LYS A 29 -2.99 -12.86 19.15
C LYS A 29 -2.85 -11.54 18.40
N GLY A 30 -3.75 -10.60 18.70
CA GLY A 30 -3.73 -9.26 18.15
C GLY A 30 -2.57 -8.43 18.71
N GLN A 31 -2.46 -7.21 18.20
CA GLN A 31 -1.49 -6.23 18.63
C GLN A 31 -1.79 -5.77 20.07
N VAL A 32 -0.72 -5.47 20.79
CA VAL A 32 -0.75 -4.94 22.16
C VAL A 32 -0.41 -3.45 22.13
N LEU A 33 -0.76 -2.71 23.19
CA LEU A 33 -0.26 -1.34 23.35
C LEU A 33 1.25 -1.35 23.55
N HIS A 34 1.93 -0.40 22.91
CA HIS A 34 3.37 -0.20 23.04
C HIS A 34 3.63 1.21 23.55
N GLU A 35 4.65 1.34 24.38
CA GLU A 35 5.09 2.61 24.92
C GLU A 35 6.40 3.05 24.26
N ARG A 36 6.72 4.34 24.36
CA ARG A 36 7.96 4.89 23.81
C ARG A 36 9.14 4.54 24.70
N ASP A 37 9.99 3.65 24.19
CA ASP A 37 11.27 3.28 24.78
C ASP A 37 11.13 2.83 26.26
N ASP A 38 11.63 3.62 27.21
CA ASP A 38 11.57 3.38 28.65
C ASP A 38 10.62 4.34 29.40
N THR A 39 9.64 4.91 28.69
CA THR A 39 8.63 5.85 29.21
C THR A 39 7.22 5.26 29.20
N ASP A 40 6.26 5.94 29.84
CA ASP A 40 4.84 5.58 29.87
C ASP A 40 4.00 6.24 28.74
N VAL A 41 4.67 6.77 27.70
CA VAL A 41 3.98 7.44 26.59
C VAL A 41 3.56 6.39 25.56
N GLU A 42 2.25 6.12 25.49
CA GLU A 42 1.66 5.24 24.47
C GLU A 42 1.99 5.72 23.05
N LEU A 43 2.38 4.76 22.21
CA LEU A 43 2.49 4.94 20.77
C LEU A 43 1.11 4.80 20.12
N SER A 44 0.93 5.40 18.94
CA SER A 44 -0.30 5.25 18.17
C SER A 44 -0.60 3.78 17.90
N PHE A 45 -1.79 3.33 18.30
CA PHE A 45 -2.22 1.96 18.10
C PHE A 45 -2.75 1.73 16.68
N ARG A 46 -2.32 0.64 16.06
CA ARG A 46 -2.87 0.10 14.81
C ARG A 46 -2.78 -1.43 14.87
N GLN A 47 -3.86 -2.11 14.55
CA GLN A 47 -3.97 -3.56 14.69
C GLN A 47 -3.00 -4.33 13.77
N GLU A 48 -2.60 -5.54 14.15
CA GLU A 48 -1.88 -6.44 13.25
C GLU A 48 -2.77 -6.86 12.06
N SER A 49 -2.23 -6.75 10.84
CA SER A 49 -3.01 -6.84 9.60
C SER A 49 -3.73 -8.17 9.41
N ASN A 50 -3.08 -9.28 9.76
CA ASN A 50 -3.67 -10.61 9.59
C ASN A 50 -4.74 -10.89 10.65
N PHE A 51 -4.54 -10.41 11.88
CA PHE A 51 -5.53 -10.45 12.95
C PHE A 51 -6.77 -9.62 12.59
N PHE A 52 -6.57 -8.39 12.12
CA PHE A 52 -7.64 -7.52 11.64
C PHE A 52 -8.39 -8.19 10.48
N TYR A 53 -7.69 -8.78 9.51
CA TYR A 53 -8.30 -9.45 8.37
C TYR A 53 -9.29 -10.57 8.74
N LEU A 54 -9.04 -11.28 9.85
CA LEU A 54 -9.93 -12.34 10.35
C LEU A 54 -11.04 -11.83 11.28
N THR A 55 -10.85 -10.69 11.95
CA THR A 55 -11.72 -10.29 13.07
C THR A 55 -12.42 -8.95 12.88
N GLY A 56 -11.78 -8.00 12.18
CA GLY A 56 -12.19 -6.60 12.08
C GLY A 56 -11.94 -5.80 13.36
N VAL A 57 -11.29 -6.38 14.37
CA VAL A 57 -11.08 -5.77 15.69
C VAL A 57 -10.01 -4.69 15.63
N THR A 58 -10.34 -3.50 16.11
CA THR A 58 -9.43 -2.33 16.15
C THR A 58 -8.90 -2.02 17.55
N ASP A 59 -9.18 -2.88 18.52
CA ASP A 59 -8.79 -2.73 19.93
C ASP A 59 -7.62 -3.67 20.28
N ALA A 60 -6.84 -3.31 21.31
CA ALA A 60 -5.63 -4.05 21.72
C ALA A 60 -5.95 -5.34 22.52
N ASP A 61 -4.97 -6.24 22.58
CA ASP A 61 -4.94 -7.41 23.49
C ASP A 61 -5.99 -8.50 23.22
N PHE A 62 -6.70 -8.45 22.09
CA PHE A 62 -7.62 -9.50 21.67
C PHE A 62 -6.89 -10.72 21.09
N HIS A 63 -7.50 -11.90 21.23
CA HIS A 63 -7.05 -13.10 20.52
C HIS A 63 -8.21 -13.66 19.68
N VAL A 64 -7.92 -14.56 18.75
CA VAL A 64 -8.93 -15.27 17.96
C VAL A 64 -8.57 -16.75 17.84
N VAL A 65 -9.58 -17.59 18.02
CA VAL A 65 -9.53 -19.03 17.73
C VAL A 65 -10.53 -19.33 16.63
N VAL A 66 -10.08 -19.99 15.55
CA VAL A 66 -10.95 -20.47 14.47
C VAL A 66 -10.86 -21.98 14.40
N SER A 67 -12.00 -22.65 14.57
CA SER A 67 -12.13 -24.10 14.42
C SER A 67 -12.17 -24.50 12.95
N LEU A 68 -11.21 -25.29 12.48
CA LEU A 68 -11.15 -25.69 11.06
C LEU A 68 -12.25 -26.69 10.68
N SER A 69 -12.73 -27.48 11.64
CA SER A 69 -13.75 -28.51 11.40
C SER A 69 -15.17 -27.93 11.32
N THR A 70 -15.45 -26.87 12.09
CA THR A 70 -16.78 -26.27 12.18
C THR A 70 -16.87 -24.89 11.51
N GLY A 71 -15.74 -24.25 11.25
CA GLY A 71 -15.67 -22.85 10.83
C GLY A 71 -16.03 -21.85 11.93
N LYS A 72 -16.21 -22.30 13.19
CA LYS A 72 -16.56 -21.45 14.33
C LYS A 72 -15.40 -20.48 14.64
N ILE A 73 -15.73 -19.20 14.75
CA ILE A 73 -14.82 -18.11 15.13
C ILE A 73 -15.15 -17.69 16.57
N THR A 74 -14.22 -17.91 17.49
CA THR A 74 -14.30 -17.45 18.87
C THR A 74 -13.32 -16.30 19.07
N LEU A 75 -13.86 -15.12 19.38
CA LEU A 75 -13.08 -13.95 19.77
C LEU A 75 -12.79 -14.01 21.28
N ILE A 76 -11.56 -13.72 21.65
CA ILE A 76 -11.09 -13.72 23.03
C ILE A 76 -10.80 -12.27 23.43
N ALA A 77 -11.66 -11.67 24.24
CA ALA A 77 -11.52 -10.31 24.72
C ALA A 77 -10.61 -10.24 25.96
N PRO A 78 -9.90 -9.13 26.20
CA PRO A 78 -9.16 -8.93 27.45
C PRO A 78 -10.07 -9.06 28.68
N ASP A 79 -9.53 -9.59 29.78
CA ASP A 79 -10.26 -9.59 31.06
C ASP A 79 -10.46 -8.15 31.57
N ILE A 80 -11.59 -7.88 32.22
CA ILE A 80 -11.87 -6.57 32.81
C ILE A 80 -11.05 -6.38 34.07
N VAL A 81 -10.14 -5.40 34.06
CA VAL A 81 -9.34 -4.99 35.21
C VAL A 81 -9.90 -3.67 35.77
N ALA A 82 -10.20 -3.62 37.06
CA ALA A 82 -10.86 -2.47 37.69
C ALA A 82 -10.11 -1.15 37.48
N ASP A 83 -8.78 -1.18 37.60
CA ASP A 83 -7.94 0.01 37.37
C ASP A 83 -8.06 0.48 35.92
N HIS A 84 -8.05 -0.43 34.94
CA HIS A 84 -8.22 -0.08 33.53
C HIS A 84 -9.57 0.59 33.27
N VAL A 85 -10.64 0.14 33.92
CA VAL A 85 -11.96 0.77 33.79
C VAL A 85 -11.94 2.23 34.29
N MET A 86 -11.22 2.50 35.37
CA MET A 86 -11.07 3.85 35.91
C MET A 86 -10.29 4.78 34.97
N TRP A 87 -9.25 4.28 34.29
CA TRP A 87 -8.36 5.09 33.46
C TRP A 87 -8.80 5.18 31.99
N MET A 88 -9.30 4.09 31.42
CA MET A 88 -9.58 3.92 29.99
C MET A 88 -11.08 3.82 29.67
N GLY A 89 -11.92 3.74 30.70
CA GLY A 89 -13.37 3.53 30.55
C GLY A 89 -13.76 2.06 30.51
N LEU A 90 -15.06 1.82 30.54
CA LEU A 90 -15.61 0.46 30.52
C LEU A 90 -15.50 -0.11 29.08
N PRO A 91 -14.84 -1.26 28.87
CA PRO A 91 -14.80 -1.90 27.57
C PRO A 91 -16.18 -2.47 27.19
N ASP A 92 -16.39 -2.68 25.88
CA ASP A 92 -17.58 -3.35 25.33
C ASP A 92 -17.77 -4.73 26.01
N THR A 93 -19.02 -5.09 26.34
CA THR A 93 -19.32 -6.43 26.88
C THR A 93 -19.21 -7.51 25.80
N PRO A 94 -19.09 -8.81 26.16
CA PRO A 94 -19.11 -9.90 25.17
C PRO A 94 -20.33 -9.88 24.24
N GLU A 95 -21.50 -9.48 24.74
CA GLU A 95 -22.72 -9.34 23.95
C GLU A 95 -22.63 -8.18 22.95
N GLU A 96 -22.05 -7.06 23.35
CA GLU A 96 -21.82 -5.90 22.47
C GLU A 96 -20.77 -6.22 21.40
N LEU A 97 -19.68 -6.89 21.79
CA LEU A 97 -18.63 -7.37 20.87
C LEU A 97 -19.19 -8.38 19.84
N LEU A 98 -20.10 -9.26 20.25
CA LEU A 98 -20.75 -10.21 19.34
C LEU A 98 -21.66 -9.49 18.31
N GLN A 99 -22.26 -8.37 18.69
CA GLN A 99 -23.02 -7.51 17.76
C GLN A 99 -22.09 -6.73 16.83
N LYS A 100 -20.92 -6.28 17.33
CA LYS A 100 -19.92 -5.48 16.61
C LYS A 100 -19.11 -6.28 15.57
N TYR A 101 -18.70 -7.50 15.90
CA TYR A 101 -17.74 -8.29 15.10
C TYR A 101 -18.36 -9.57 14.52
N ASP A 102 -17.92 -9.98 13.32
CA ASP A 102 -18.44 -11.14 12.56
C ASP A 102 -17.87 -12.46 13.04
N VAL A 103 -18.18 -12.75 14.30
CA VAL A 103 -17.73 -13.92 15.06
C VAL A 103 -18.93 -14.69 15.62
N ASN A 104 -18.72 -15.95 16.01
CA ASN A 104 -19.77 -16.82 16.53
C ASN A 104 -19.88 -16.79 18.05
N GLU A 105 -18.78 -16.45 18.73
CA GLU A 105 -18.69 -16.46 20.19
C GLU A 105 -17.66 -15.42 20.64
N VAL A 106 -17.90 -14.82 21.81
CA VAL A 106 -16.95 -13.96 22.50
C VAL A 106 -16.80 -14.47 23.92
N VAL A 107 -15.56 -14.67 24.38
CA VAL A 107 -15.23 -15.00 25.77
C VAL A 107 -14.07 -14.13 26.25
N TYR A 108 -13.85 -14.06 27.56
CA TYR A 108 -12.68 -13.35 28.09
C TYR A 108 -11.39 -14.19 28.03
N ALA A 109 -10.24 -13.53 28.10
CA ALA A 109 -8.90 -14.13 28.02
C ALA A 109 -8.66 -15.21 29.08
N SER A 110 -9.20 -15.05 30.29
CA SER A 110 -9.21 -16.07 31.34
C SER A 110 -9.87 -17.40 30.94
N LYS A 111 -10.65 -17.44 29.85
CA LYS A 111 -11.30 -18.64 29.29
C LYS A 111 -10.56 -19.26 28.12
N LEU A 112 -9.43 -18.71 27.67
CA LEU A 112 -8.68 -19.24 26.52
C LEU A 112 -8.29 -20.72 26.70
N ASP A 113 -7.78 -21.11 27.88
CA ASP A 113 -7.42 -22.52 28.15
C ASP A 113 -8.65 -23.43 28.04
N GLN A 114 -9.79 -23.02 28.57
CA GLN A 114 -11.04 -23.76 28.45
C GLN A 114 -11.46 -23.93 26.98
N VAL A 115 -11.35 -22.88 26.16
CA VAL A 115 -11.65 -22.95 24.71
C VAL A 115 -10.73 -23.96 24.02
N LEU A 116 -9.42 -23.92 24.29
CA LEU A 116 -8.45 -24.84 23.68
C LEU A 116 -8.66 -26.29 24.14
N GLN A 117 -9.06 -26.51 25.39
CA GLN A 117 -9.43 -27.84 25.89
C GLN A 117 -10.69 -28.39 25.23
N GLN A 118 -11.69 -27.54 24.98
CA GLN A 118 -12.93 -27.91 24.29
C GLN A 118 -12.68 -28.27 22.82
N GLU A 119 -11.88 -27.46 22.11
CA GLU A 119 -11.50 -27.75 20.72
C GLU A 119 -10.57 -28.97 20.62
N ASN A 120 -9.76 -29.23 21.66
CA ASN A 120 -8.75 -30.30 21.73
C ASN A 120 -7.99 -30.49 20.40
N PRO A 121 -7.36 -29.42 19.87
CA PRO A 121 -6.81 -29.44 18.52
C PRO A 121 -5.67 -30.45 18.40
N GLN A 122 -5.55 -31.09 17.23
CA GLN A 122 -4.35 -31.86 16.87
C GLN A 122 -3.20 -30.95 16.43
N LYS A 123 -3.54 -29.81 15.83
CA LYS A 123 -2.62 -28.77 15.39
C LYS A 123 -3.19 -27.38 15.66
N ILE A 124 -2.29 -26.46 16.02
CA ILE A 124 -2.59 -25.03 16.19
C ILE A 124 -1.79 -24.27 15.13
N TYR A 125 -2.46 -23.84 14.08
CA TYR A 125 -1.85 -23.06 13.01
C TYR A 125 -1.79 -21.59 13.42
N THR A 126 -0.60 -21.01 13.37
CA THR A 126 -0.39 -19.60 13.70
C THR A 126 0.66 -18.98 12.78
N LEU A 127 0.90 -17.68 12.91
CA LEU A 127 1.92 -16.97 12.13
C LEU A 127 3.28 -17.00 12.83
N PRO A 128 4.40 -16.94 12.09
CA PRO A 128 5.74 -16.91 12.69
C PRO A 128 5.91 -15.82 13.77
N ILE A 129 5.38 -14.64 13.46
CA ILE A 129 5.45 -13.43 14.29
C ILE A 129 4.46 -13.43 15.46
N CYS A 130 3.49 -14.34 15.47
CA CYS A 130 2.47 -14.38 16.52
C CYS A 130 3.11 -14.81 17.84
N ASP A 131 2.88 -14.02 18.89
CA ASP A 131 3.17 -14.40 20.26
C ASP A 131 2.25 -15.56 20.69
N THR A 132 2.87 -16.67 21.06
CA THR A 132 2.19 -17.91 21.46
C THR A 132 2.31 -18.16 22.97
N SER A 133 2.81 -17.20 23.75
CA SER A 133 2.99 -17.34 25.21
C SER A 133 1.69 -17.62 25.96
N ALA A 134 0.56 -17.11 25.45
CA ALA A 134 -0.76 -17.35 26.02
C ALA A 134 -1.34 -18.75 25.70
N ILE A 135 -0.73 -19.52 24.77
CA ILE A 135 -1.12 -20.91 24.54
C ILE A 135 -0.60 -21.76 25.71
N PRO A 136 -1.46 -22.54 26.39
CA PRO A 136 -1.04 -23.40 27.50
C PRO A 136 0.05 -24.40 27.11
N GLN A 137 0.95 -24.71 28.03
CA GLN A 137 2.17 -25.49 27.77
C GLN A 137 1.89 -26.88 27.16
N ASN A 138 0.78 -27.52 27.53
CA ASN A 138 0.35 -28.82 27.00
C ASN A 138 -0.06 -28.78 25.51
N PHE A 139 -0.31 -27.59 24.95
CA PHE A 139 -0.63 -27.41 23.53
C PHE A 139 0.55 -26.87 22.70
N GLN A 140 1.65 -26.42 23.33
CA GLN A 140 2.78 -25.80 22.63
C GLN A 140 3.43 -26.72 21.59
N SER A 141 3.50 -28.03 21.86
CA SER A 141 4.02 -29.02 20.91
C SER A 141 3.16 -29.21 19.66
N LYS A 142 1.92 -28.70 19.66
CA LYS A 142 0.98 -28.78 18.55
C LYS A 142 1.03 -27.55 17.63
N VAL A 143 1.81 -26.53 17.99
CA VAL A 143 1.91 -25.29 17.21
C VAL A 143 2.64 -25.53 15.89
N ASP A 144 2.09 -24.98 14.81
CA ASP A 144 2.65 -24.92 13.47
C ASP A 144 2.67 -23.45 13.03
N LYS A 145 3.87 -22.93 12.77
CA LYS A 145 4.09 -21.52 12.38
C LYS A 145 4.27 -21.32 10.88
N ASP A 146 4.25 -22.39 10.09
CA ASP A 146 4.65 -22.36 8.68
C ASP A 146 3.44 -22.41 7.74
N ALA A 147 2.45 -23.24 8.06
CA ALA A 147 1.36 -23.54 7.12
C ALA A 147 0.36 -22.38 6.93
N LEU A 148 0.12 -21.56 7.95
CA LEU A 148 -0.90 -20.50 7.89
C LEU A 148 -0.52 -19.33 6.99
N LYS A 149 0.74 -18.92 7.02
CA LYS A 149 1.24 -17.73 6.31
C LYS A 149 0.89 -17.71 4.81
N PRO A 150 1.23 -18.74 4.00
CA PRO A 150 0.88 -18.74 2.59
C PRO A 150 -0.65 -18.72 2.36
N ALA A 151 -1.44 -19.37 3.21
CA ALA A 151 -2.89 -19.42 3.08
C ALA A 151 -3.55 -18.06 3.30
N ILE A 152 -3.14 -17.33 4.35
CA ILE A 152 -3.68 -16.00 4.64
C ILE A 152 -3.19 -14.96 3.63
N TYR A 153 -1.95 -15.06 3.15
CA TYR A 153 -1.44 -14.16 2.11
C TYR A 153 -2.21 -14.34 0.80
N GLU A 154 -2.48 -15.59 0.40
CA GLU A 154 -3.29 -15.86 -0.78
C GLU A 154 -4.74 -15.39 -0.61
N ALA A 155 -5.31 -15.49 0.60
CA ALA A 155 -6.67 -15.00 0.85
C ALA A 155 -6.75 -13.46 0.75
N ARG A 156 -5.75 -12.75 1.29
CA ARG A 156 -5.66 -11.27 1.25
C ARG A 156 -5.39 -10.72 -0.15
N MET A 157 -4.78 -11.51 -1.04
CA MET A 157 -4.52 -11.10 -2.41
C MET A 157 -5.82 -10.75 -3.17
N TYR A 158 -6.91 -11.49 -2.91
CA TYR A 158 -8.21 -11.30 -3.58
C TYR A 158 -9.24 -10.66 -2.66
N LYS A 159 -9.61 -9.43 -3.00
CA LYS A 159 -10.48 -8.59 -2.20
C LYS A 159 -11.94 -9.01 -2.41
N ALA A 160 -12.65 -9.24 -1.31
CA ALA A 160 -14.09 -9.37 -1.33
C ALA A 160 -14.73 -8.01 -1.65
N LYS A 161 -15.98 -8.03 -2.11
CA LYS A 161 -16.70 -6.79 -2.50
C LYS A 161 -16.72 -5.74 -1.39
N TRP A 162 -16.96 -6.16 -0.15
CA TRP A 162 -16.98 -5.23 0.99
C TRP A 162 -15.60 -4.64 1.31
N GLU A 163 -14.50 -5.37 1.03
CA GLU A 163 -13.13 -4.87 1.17
C GLU A 163 -12.87 -3.78 0.13
N VAL A 164 -13.30 -4.02 -1.12
CA VAL A 164 -13.21 -3.03 -2.21
C VAL A 164 -13.98 -1.76 -1.88
N GLU A 165 -15.17 -1.86 -1.28
CA GLU A 165 -15.94 -0.67 -0.86
C GLU A 165 -15.23 0.14 0.23
N LEU A 166 -14.56 -0.51 1.19
CA LEU A 166 -13.74 0.19 2.19
C LEU A 166 -12.53 0.87 1.54
N MET A 167 -11.83 0.16 0.64
CA MET A 167 -10.72 0.73 -0.12
C MET A 167 -11.16 1.90 -1.00
N ARG A 168 -12.37 1.84 -1.57
CA ARG A 168 -12.95 2.94 -2.35
C ARG A 168 -13.21 4.16 -1.48
N GLU A 169 -13.72 3.97 -0.26
CA GLU A 169 -13.91 5.09 0.67
C GLU A 169 -12.58 5.68 1.13
N ALA A 170 -11.58 4.85 1.45
CA ALA A 170 -10.22 5.32 1.74
C ALA A 170 -9.64 6.13 0.56
N ASN A 171 -9.77 5.61 -0.67
CA ASN A 171 -9.37 6.31 -1.89
C ASN A 171 -10.12 7.62 -2.10
N LYS A 172 -11.41 7.67 -1.78
CA LYS A 172 -12.21 8.89 -1.88
C LYS A 172 -11.69 9.95 -0.91
N ILE A 173 -11.45 9.59 0.36
CA ILE A 173 -10.89 10.50 1.37
C ILE A 173 -9.53 11.04 0.93
N SER A 174 -8.63 10.15 0.50
CA SER A 174 -7.31 10.53 -0.02
C SER A 174 -7.42 11.39 -1.28
N SER A 175 -8.36 11.07 -2.17
CA SER A 175 -8.57 11.84 -3.40
C SER A 175 -9.04 13.26 -3.11
N ASP A 176 -9.99 13.41 -2.19
CA ASP A 176 -10.48 14.71 -1.74
C ASP A 176 -9.36 15.53 -1.08
N ALA A 177 -8.49 14.88 -0.30
CA ALA A 177 -7.32 15.51 0.32
C ALA A 177 -6.29 15.97 -0.75
N HIS A 178 -5.97 15.15 -1.76
CA HIS A 178 -5.14 15.55 -2.90
C HIS A 178 -5.72 16.70 -3.71
N ILE A 179 -7.04 16.69 -3.95
CA ILE A 179 -7.73 17.81 -4.60
C ILE A 179 -7.59 19.09 -3.78
N LYS A 180 -7.72 18.98 -2.44
CA LYS A 180 -7.53 20.12 -1.55
C LYS A 180 -6.09 20.62 -1.55
N LEU A 181 -5.11 19.71 -1.56
CA LEU A 181 -3.70 20.05 -1.67
C LEU A 181 -3.41 20.87 -2.94
N MET A 182 -3.89 20.42 -4.09
CA MET A 182 -3.69 21.16 -5.35
C MET A 182 -4.29 22.57 -5.30
N LYS A 183 -5.45 22.76 -4.66
CA LYS A 183 -6.09 24.08 -4.51
C LYS A 183 -5.32 25.02 -3.57
N GLU A 184 -4.67 24.48 -2.55
CA GLU A 184 -3.98 25.28 -1.52
C GLU A 184 -2.48 25.43 -1.79
N ALA A 185 -1.89 24.56 -2.61
CA ALA A 185 -0.48 24.59 -2.94
C ALA A 185 -0.11 25.89 -3.68
N LYS A 186 0.85 26.62 -3.11
CA LYS A 186 1.33 27.90 -3.62
C LYS A 186 2.83 28.01 -3.37
N ALA A 187 3.51 28.73 -4.26
CA ALA A 187 4.89 29.15 -4.03
C ALA A 187 5.03 29.90 -2.70
N GLY A 188 6.16 29.69 -2.01
CA GLY A 188 6.44 30.27 -0.70
C GLY A 188 5.94 29.44 0.49
N LEU A 189 5.13 28.41 0.26
CA LEU A 189 4.85 27.39 1.28
C LEU A 189 6.07 26.48 1.50
N ASN A 190 6.02 25.71 2.58
CA ASN A 190 6.93 24.63 2.88
C ASN A 190 6.24 23.27 2.67
N GLU A 191 7.00 22.25 2.26
CA GLU A 191 6.53 20.86 2.14
C GLU A 191 5.75 20.39 3.38
N GLN A 192 6.19 20.76 4.59
CA GLN A 192 5.53 20.37 5.85
C GLN A 192 4.09 20.91 5.97
N GLN A 193 3.79 22.06 5.36
CA GLN A 193 2.46 22.66 5.43
C GLN A 193 1.46 21.87 4.58
N LEU A 194 1.91 21.38 3.42
CA LEU A 194 1.12 20.49 2.57
C LEU A 194 0.99 19.11 3.22
N HIS A 195 2.05 18.59 3.84
CA HIS A 195 1.97 17.37 4.65
C HIS A 195 0.88 17.49 5.73
N ALA A 196 0.92 18.56 6.54
CA ALA A 196 -0.06 18.79 7.60
C ALA A 196 -1.49 18.95 7.05
N LEU A 197 -1.65 19.61 5.89
CA LEU A 197 -2.94 19.75 5.24
C LEU A 197 -3.53 18.40 4.81
N PHE A 198 -2.71 17.50 4.25
CA PHE A 198 -3.17 16.14 3.92
C PHE A 198 -3.69 15.41 5.16
N LEU A 199 -2.89 15.40 6.24
CA LEU A 199 -3.30 14.77 7.50
C LEU A 199 -4.61 15.34 8.04
N TYR A 200 -4.76 16.65 8.02
CA TYR A 200 -5.97 17.33 8.47
C TYR A 200 -7.20 16.94 7.63
N GLU A 201 -7.06 16.94 6.31
CA GLU A 201 -8.15 16.60 5.39
C GLU A 201 -8.53 15.12 5.50
N SER A 202 -7.58 14.20 5.62
CA SER A 202 -7.87 12.78 5.86
C SER A 202 -8.58 12.57 7.20
N ALA A 203 -8.03 13.14 8.28
CA ALA A 203 -8.54 12.96 9.63
C ALA A 203 -9.97 13.50 9.80
N ARG A 204 -10.25 14.69 9.28
CA ARG A 204 -11.59 15.31 9.42
C ARG A 204 -12.67 14.57 8.61
N ASN A 205 -12.28 13.74 7.64
CA ASN A 205 -13.18 12.89 6.87
C ASN A 205 -13.23 11.44 7.40
N GLY A 206 -12.65 11.17 8.56
CA GLY A 206 -12.77 9.88 9.27
C GLY A 206 -11.58 8.94 9.10
N ALA A 207 -10.52 9.32 8.39
CA ALA A 207 -9.30 8.55 8.25
C ALA A 207 -8.13 9.23 8.99
N PHE A 208 -8.10 9.03 10.32
CA PHE A 208 -7.09 9.66 11.19
C PHE A 208 -5.68 9.11 10.96
N ILE A 209 -5.57 7.79 10.76
CA ILE A 209 -4.32 7.10 10.47
C ILE A 209 -4.04 7.16 8.97
N GLN A 210 -2.78 7.33 8.59
CA GLN A 210 -2.34 7.28 7.20
C GLN A 210 -1.71 5.92 6.90
N SER A 211 -1.82 5.46 5.66
CA SER A 211 -1.30 4.14 5.24
C SER A 211 0.23 4.07 5.28
N TYR A 212 0.88 5.23 5.15
CA TYR A 212 2.31 5.45 5.27
C TYR A 212 2.56 6.94 5.54
N ASN A 213 3.80 7.29 5.87
CA ASN A 213 4.18 8.68 6.08
C ASN A 213 4.10 9.46 4.75
N PRO A 214 3.26 10.50 4.61
CA PRO A 214 3.12 11.26 3.37
C PRO A 214 4.47 11.79 2.88
N ILE A 215 4.72 11.64 1.58
CA ILE A 215 5.88 12.15 0.87
C ILE A 215 5.45 13.44 0.18
N VAL A 216 6.09 14.56 0.54
CA VAL A 216 5.83 15.87 -0.08
C VAL A 216 7.16 16.42 -0.57
N ALA A 217 7.39 16.35 -1.88
CA ALA A 217 8.70 16.56 -2.45
C ALA A 217 8.66 17.66 -3.52
N ALA A 218 9.27 18.80 -3.23
CA ALA A 218 9.37 19.93 -4.15
C ALA A 218 10.67 19.90 -4.97
N GLY A 219 10.57 20.19 -6.26
CA GLY A 219 11.72 20.27 -7.18
C GLY A 219 12.56 18.99 -7.19
N SER A 220 13.87 19.11 -6.98
CA SER A 220 14.79 17.96 -7.01
C SER A 220 14.56 16.93 -5.91
N ASN A 221 13.85 17.29 -4.82
CA ASN A 221 13.46 16.32 -3.80
C ASN A 221 12.57 15.21 -4.39
N ALA A 222 11.78 15.51 -5.43
CA ALA A 222 10.93 14.55 -6.11
C ALA A 222 11.71 13.42 -6.81
N ALA A 223 13.03 13.57 -6.99
CA ALA A 223 13.90 12.49 -7.47
C ALA A 223 14.25 11.44 -6.39
N THR A 224 13.86 11.66 -5.13
CA THR A 224 14.03 10.73 -4.02
C THR A 224 12.72 10.00 -3.75
N LEU A 225 12.66 8.70 -4.09
CA LEU A 225 11.41 7.95 -4.15
C LEU A 225 10.60 7.93 -2.84
N HIS A 226 11.26 7.66 -1.71
CA HIS A 226 10.66 7.68 -0.36
C HIS A 226 11.18 8.89 0.44
N TYR A 227 11.01 10.09 -0.10
CA TYR A 227 11.44 11.32 0.56
C TYR A 227 10.59 11.59 1.82
N GLY A 228 11.23 11.65 2.99
CA GLY A 228 10.53 11.82 4.27
C GLY A 228 10.87 13.10 5.04
N LYS A 229 11.76 13.96 4.53
CA LYS A 229 12.18 15.17 5.27
C LYS A 229 11.08 16.22 5.32
N ASN A 230 10.33 16.36 4.22
CA ASN A 230 9.15 17.23 4.08
C ASN A 230 9.35 18.62 4.69
N ASN A 231 10.51 19.25 4.49
CA ASN A 231 10.85 20.50 5.17
C ASN A 231 11.49 21.56 4.25
N ALA A 232 11.49 21.34 2.94
CA ALA A 232 11.99 22.32 1.97
C ALA A 232 10.93 23.37 1.63
N GLY A 233 11.39 24.58 1.26
CA GLY A 233 10.54 25.62 0.69
C GLY A 233 10.17 25.30 -0.75
N ILE A 234 8.99 25.75 -1.17
CA ILE A 234 8.43 25.53 -2.50
C ILE A 234 8.60 26.78 -3.36
N SER A 235 9.36 26.66 -4.45
CA SER A 235 9.58 27.76 -5.42
C SER A 235 8.55 27.72 -6.55
N PRO A 236 8.22 28.87 -7.18
CA PRO A 236 7.14 28.95 -8.18
C PRO A 236 7.39 28.15 -9.46
N ASP A 237 8.64 27.85 -9.79
CA ASP A 237 9.08 27.14 -10.99
C ASP A 237 9.24 25.62 -10.78
N GLN A 238 8.96 25.13 -9.57
CA GLN A 238 9.13 23.72 -9.23
C GLN A 238 7.85 22.91 -9.47
N PHE A 239 8.03 21.60 -9.67
CA PHE A 239 6.97 20.64 -9.37
C PHE A 239 6.88 20.41 -7.86
N VAL A 240 5.70 20.01 -7.42
CA VAL A 240 5.51 19.32 -6.15
C VAL A 240 4.95 17.93 -6.47
N LEU A 241 5.67 16.90 -6.05
CA LEU A 241 5.20 15.53 -6.04
C LEU A 241 4.68 15.24 -4.64
N ILE A 242 3.41 14.86 -4.54
CA ILE A 242 2.80 14.40 -3.29
C ILE A 242 2.35 12.97 -3.49
N ASP A 243 2.91 12.10 -2.66
CA ASP A 243 2.58 10.69 -2.56
C ASP A 243 2.06 10.46 -1.13
N ALA A 244 0.74 10.29 -1.03
CA ALA A 244 0.05 10.24 0.25
C ALA A 244 -1.28 9.48 0.15
N GLY A 245 -1.53 8.62 1.14
CA GLY A 245 -2.72 7.79 1.24
C GLY A 245 -3.22 7.63 2.67
N ALA A 246 -4.52 7.78 2.85
CA ALA A 246 -5.22 7.59 4.11
C ALA A 246 -5.55 6.10 4.35
N GLU A 247 -5.57 5.70 5.61
CA GLU A 247 -6.01 4.37 6.05
C GLU A 247 -7.40 4.47 6.70
N LEU A 248 -8.36 3.68 6.22
CA LEU A 248 -9.70 3.60 6.80
C LEU A 248 -9.96 2.17 7.27
N ASN A 249 -10.15 1.99 8.58
CA ASN A 249 -10.32 0.66 9.20
C ASN A 249 -9.25 -0.32 8.73
N CYS A 250 -7.98 0.07 8.85
CA CYS A 250 -6.82 -0.68 8.37
C CYS A 250 -6.74 -0.91 6.85
N TYR A 251 -7.70 -0.50 6.02
CA TYR A 251 -7.55 -0.58 4.56
C TYR A 251 -6.86 0.66 4.01
N ALA A 252 -5.77 0.43 3.29
CA ALA A 252 -4.93 1.44 2.72
C ALA A 252 -5.48 2.01 1.41
N SER A 253 -5.09 3.25 1.14
CA SER A 253 -5.06 3.84 -0.20
C SER A 253 -3.65 4.33 -0.49
N ASP A 254 -3.31 4.48 -1.76
CA ASP A 254 -2.00 4.95 -2.20
C ASP A 254 -2.16 5.80 -3.47
N ILE A 255 -1.87 7.09 -3.37
CA ILE A 255 -2.11 8.04 -4.45
C ILE A 255 -0.94 9.00 -4.53
N THR A 256 -0.35 9.05 -5.71
CA THR A 256 0.64 10.08 -6.08
C THR A 256 0.08 11.03 -7.13
N ARG A 257 0.24 12.32 -6.89
CA ARG A 257 0.07 13.38 -7.89
C ARG A 257 1.29 14.29 -7.93
N THR A 258 1.67 14.67 -9.14
CA THR A 258 2.69 15.68 -9.40
C THR A 258 2.06 16.87 -10.11
N PHE A 259 2.30 18.09 -9.63
CA PHE A 259 1.68 19.29 -10.19
C PHE A 259 2.60 20.53 -10.02
N PRO A 260 2.49 21.55 -10.89
CA PRO A 260 3.36 22.72 -10.83
C PRO A 260 3.01 23.61 -9.63
N ALA A 261 3.99 23.95 -8.80
CA ALA A 261 3.80 24.81 -7.63
C ALA A 261 3.19 26.19 -7.97
N GLY A 262 3.48 26.70 -9.16
CA GLY A 262 2.92 27.95 -9.69
C GLY A 262 1.56 27.80 -10.40
N GLY A 263 0.95 26.62 -10.42
CA GLY A 263 -0.36 26.35 -11.02
C GLY A 263 -0.39 26.21 -12.54
N LYS A 264 0.75 26.39 -13.22
CA LYS A 264 0.89 26.21 -14.68
C LYS A 264 2.14 25.43 -15.02
N PHE A 265 2.02 24.51 -15.96
CA PHE A 265 3.16 23.69 -16.39
C PHE A 265 4.11 24.53 -17.26
N SER A 266 5.40 24.49 -16.94
CA SER A 266 6.44 24.87 -17.89
C SER A 266 6.55 23.84 -19.01
N GLN A 267 7.28 24.16 -20.08
CA GLN A 267 7.45 23.21 -21.18
C GLN A 267 8.14 21.92 -20.71
N GLU A 268 9.23 22.02 -19.95
CA GLU A 268 9.95 20.82 -19.50
C GLU A 268 9.12 19.98 -18.50
N GLN A 269 8.35 20.64 -17.65
CA GLN A 269 7.40 19.99 -16.75
C GLN A 269 6.35 19.22 -17.55
N LYS A 270 5.75 19.88 -18.53
CA LYS A 270 4.74 19.29 -19.42
C LYS A 270 5.28 18.08 -20.17
N ASP A 271 6.44 18.21 -20.79
CA ASP A 271 7.06 17.16 -21.60
C ASP A 271 7.27 15.86 -20.80
N ILE A 272 7.79 15.96 -19.56
CA ILE A 272 7.99 14.79 -18.70
C ILE A 272 6.67 14.26 -18.15
N TYR A 273 5.75 15.15 -17.75
CA TYR A 273 4.45 14.78 -17.23
C TYR A 273 3.62 14.00 -18.26
N GLU A 274 3.60 14.45 -19.52
CA GLU A 274 2.89 13.78 -20.61
C GLU A 274 3.43 12.36 -20.84
N ILE A 275 4.74 12.14 -20.75
CA ILE A 275 5.32 10.80 -20.87
C ILE A 275 4.84 9.91 -19.72
N VAL A 276 4.87 10.38 -18.46
CA VAL A 276 4.40 9.58 -17.32
C VAL A 276 2.91 9.30 -17.40
N LEU A 277 2.11 10.25 -17.86
CA LEU A 277 0.68 10.05 -18.11
C LEU A 277 0.43 9.02 -19.22
N GLU A 278 1.23 9.03 -20.29
CA GLU A 278 1.20 8.02 -21.34
C GLU A 278 1.59 6.63 -20.79
N MET A 279 2.63 6.55 -19.95
CA MET A 279 3.03 5.30 -19.28
C MET A 279 1.87 4.72 -18.47
N GLN A 280 1.14 5.55 -17.72
CA GLN A 280 0.02 5.09 -16.88
C GLN A 280 -1.14 4.61 -17.75
N LYS A 281 -1.53 5.38 -18.78
CA LYS A 281 -2.60 5.02 -19.71
C LYS A 281 -2.28 3.70 -20.45
N ALA A 282 -1.06 3.55 -20.96
CA ALA A 282 -0.62 2.33 -21.62
C ALA A 282 -0.58 1.13 -20.67
N SER A 283 -0.26 1.35 -19.39
CA SER A 283 -0.32 0.30 -18.36
C SER A 283 -1.76 -0.15 -18.13
N PHE A 284 -2.71 0.78 -17.99
CA PHE A 284 -4.13 0.48 -17.80
C PHE A 284 -4.75 -0.33 -18.94
N GLU A 285 -4.36 -0.07 -20.19
CA GLU A 285 -4.83 -0.85 -21.35
C GLU A 285 -4.50 -2.35 -21.23
N LEU A 286 -3.49 -2.70 -20.44
CA LEU A 286 -3.05 -4.08 -20.19
C LEU A 286 -3.60 -4.65 -18.87
N CYS A 287 -4.16 -3.83 -17.97
CA CYS A 287 -4.67 -4.26 -16.66
C CYS A 287 -5.98 -5.06 -16.78
N LYS A 288 -5.85 -6.37 -17.00
CA LYS A 288 -6.96 -7.33 -17.06
C LYS A 288 -6.50 -8.74 -16.68
N PRO A 289 -7.41 -9.68 -16.39
CA PRO A 289 -7.04 -11.06 -16.09
C PRO A 289 -6.20 -11.70 -17.20
N GLY A 290 -5.20 -12.49 -16.79
CA GLY A 290 -4.33 -13.26 -17.69
C GLY A 290 -3.06 -12.55 -18.17
N VAL A 291 -2.82 -11.30 -17.76
CA VAL A 291 -1.61 -10.54 -18.11
C VAL A 291 -0.59 -10.63 -16.97
N GLU A 292 0.67 -10.90 -17.29
CA GLU A 292 1.76 -10.90 -16.31
C GLU A 292 2.13 -9.48 -15.88
N TRP A 293 2.24 -9.22 -14.58
CA TRP A 293 2.57 -7.88 -14.07
C TRP A 293 3.90 -7.34 -14.57
N GLU A 294 4.88 -8.23 -14.77
CA GLU A 294 6.18 -7.89 -15.32
C GLU A 294 6.12 -7.40 -16.77
N ASP A 295 5.17 -7.91 -17.57
CA ASP A 295 4.99 -7.46 -18.95
C ASP A 295 4.43 -6.05 -19.00
N ILE A 296 3.52 -5.70 -18.08
CA ILE A 296 2.99 -4.33 -17.95
C ILE A 296 4.12 -3.37 -17.57
N HIS A 297 4.97 -3.74 -16.60
CA HIS A 297 6.13 -2.95 -16.23
C HIS A 297 7.10 -2.74 -17.40
N ARG A 298 7.43 -3.80 -18.15
CA ARG A 298 8.30 -3.70 -19.34
C ARG A 298 7.68 -2.83 -20.41
N HIS A 299 6.35 -2.87 -20.58
CA HIS A 299 5.63 -1.99 -21.49
C HIS A 299 5.74 -0.51 -21.09
N ALA A 300 5.50 -0.20 -19.80
CA ALA A 300 5.66 1.15 -19.27
C ALA A 300 7.11 1.67 -19.44
N LEU A 301 8.11 0.83 -19.21
CA LEU A 301 9.53 1.18 -19.40
C LEU A 301 9.85 1.51 -20.88
N ARG A 302 9.25 0.78 -21.83
CA ARG A 302 9.35 1.09 -23.27
C ARG A 302 8.70 2.43 -23.63
N VAL A 303 7.54 2.74 -23.06
CA VAL A 303 6.88 4.06 -23.23
C VAL A 303 7.79 5.18 -22.73
N ALA A 304 8.38 5.04 -21.54
CA ALA A 304 9.36 6.00 -21.01
C ALA A 304 10.56 6.17 -21.96
N CYS A 305 11.12 5.06 -22.44
CA CYS A 305 12.25 5.06 -23.37
C CYS A 305 11.94 5.85 -24.65
N ARG A 306 10.82 5.54 -25.31
CA ARG A 306 10.38 6.23 -26.54
C ARG A 306 10.12 7.71 -26.31
N GLY A 307 9.48 8.06 -25.19
CA GLY A 307 9.26 9.46 -24.80
C GLY A 307 10.57 10.23 -24.68
N LEU A 308 11.55 9.66 -23.97
CA LEU A 308 12.86 10.30 -23.77
C LEU A 308 13.73 10.35 -25.03
N ILE A 309 13.60 9.38 -25.95
CA ILE A 309 14.18 9.45 -27.30
C ILE A 309 13.56 10.63 -28.06
N LYS A 310 12.24 10.77 -28.04
CA LYS A 310 11.52 11.85 -28.75
C LYS A 310 11.91 13.24 -28.24
N LEU A 311 12.17 13.39 -26.94
CA LEU A 311 12.68 14.64 -26.35
C LEU A 311 14.17 14.88 -26.63
N GLY A 312 14.87 13.88 -27.17
CA GLY A 312 16.31 13.91 -27.44
C GLY A 312 17.18 13.72 -26.20
N VAL A 313 16.62 13.30 -25.06
CA VAL A 313 17.37 13.00 -23.83
C VAL A 313 18.17 11.71 -24.01
N LEU A 314 17.52 10.68 -24.57
CA LEU A 314 18.15 9.43 -24.95
C LEU A 314 18.44 9.40 -26.46
N LYS A 315 19.53 8.74 -26.85
CA LYS A 315 19.97 8.56 -28.24
C LYS A 315 20.13 7.08 -28.53
N GLY A 316 19.68 6.65 -29.71
CA GLY A 316 19.84 5.28 -30.20
C GLY A 316 18.51 4.62 -30.52
N ASP A 317 18.58 3.31 -30.75
CA ASP A 317 17.43 2.47 -30.99
C ASP A 317 16.77 2.02 -29.67
N GLU A 318 15.44 1.94 -29.64
CA GLU A 318 14.68 1.57 -28.43
C GLU A 318 15.07 0.18 -27.92
N ASP A 319 15.16 -0.82 -28.79
CA ASP A 319 15.45 -2.20 -28.38
C ASP A 319 16.90 -2.31 -27.87
N GLU A 320 17.85 -1.58 -28.46
CA GLU A 320 19.22 -1.48 -27.94
C GLU A 320 19.24 -0.88 -26.52
N LEU A 321 18.54 0.24 -26.30
CA LEU A 321 18.50 0.91 -25.00
C LEU A 321 17.87 0.03 -23.92
N ILE A 322 16.80 -0.69 -24.25
CA ILE A 322 16.12 -1.63 -23.34
C ILE A 322 17.04 -2.82 -23.03
N ALA A 323 17.68 -3.41 -24.03
CA ALA A 323 18.62 -4.52 -23.83
C ALA A 323 19.85 -4.13 -22.98
N LYS A 324 20.20 -2.84 -22.97
CA LYS A 324 21.26 -2.27 -22.11
C LYS A 324 20.74 -1.71 -20.79
N HIS A 325 19.44 -1.82 -20.50
CA HIS A 325 18.77 -1.29 -19.32
C HIS A 325 18.99 0.22 -19.10
N ILE A 326 19.22 1.01 -20.16
CA ILE A 326 19.49 2.45 -20.05
C ILE A 326 18.33 3.19 -19.35
N PRO A 327 17.04 2.96 -19.70
CA PRO A 327 15.93 3.68 -19.07
C PRO A 327 15.75 3.36 -17.57
N ALA A 328 16.37 2.29 -17.06
CA ALA A 328 16.27 1.91 -15.64
C ALA A 328 16.84 2.96 -14.69
N CYS A 329 17.76 3.81 -15.14
CA CYS A 329 18.29 4.89 -14.30
C CYS A 329 17.27 6.03 -14.09
N ILE A 330 16.25 6.12 -14.94
CA ILE A 330 15.23 7.16 -14.93
C ILE A 330 13.88 6.61 -14.42
N PHE A 331 13.59 5.33 -14.63
CA PHE A 331 12.46 4.62 -13.99
C PHE A 331 12.99 3.44 -13.15
N PRO A 332 13.46 3.70 -11.92
CA PRO A 332 14.22 2.71 -11.14
C PRO A 332 13.36 1.81 -10.23
N HIS A 333 12.08 2.12 -10.02
CA HIS A 333 11.19 1.34 -9.16
C HIS A 333 10.23 0.44 -9.96
N GLY A 334 9.56 -0.47 -9.26
CA GLY A 334 8.51 -1.28 -9.88
C GLY A 334 7.31 -0.44 -10.32
N LEU A 335 6.55 -0.91 -11.32
CA LEU A 335 5.36 -0.20 -11.82
C LEU A 335 4.25 -0.05 -10.77
N GLY A 336 4.26 -0.90 -9.75
CA GLY A 336 3.30 -0.89 -8.67
C GLY A 336 3.32 -2.21 -7.92
N HIS A 337 2.36 -2.37 -7.03
CA HIS A 337 2.30 -3.45 -6.06
C HIS A 337 0.88 -3.80 -5.67
N SER A 338 0.70 -4.97 -5.05
CA SER A 338 -0.55 -5.28 -4.37
C SER A 338 -0.82 -4.26 -3.25
N ILE A 339 -2.08 -3.88 -3.09
CA ILE A 339 -2.56 -2.99 -2.03
C ILE A 339 -3.81 -3.57 -1.37
N GLY A 340 -3.99 -3.34 -0.07
CA GLY A 340 -5.10 -3.88 0.72
C GLY A 340 -5.07 -3.34 2.14
N ILE A 341 -4.92 -4.22 3.14
CA ILE A 341 -4.76 -3.79 4.54
C ILE A 341 -3.39 -3.11 4.77
N ASP A 342 -2.37 -3.57 4.07
CA ASP A 342 -1.07 -2.89 4.05
C ASP A 342 -0.91 -2.19 2.70
N VAL A 343 -0.26 -1.02 2.68
CA VAL A 343 0.02 -0.28 1.44
C VAL A 343 0.80 -1.14 0.45
N HIS A 344 1.93 -1.70 0.90
CA HIS A 344 2.62 -2.79 0.24
C HIS A 344 2.03 -4.12 0.74
N ASP A 345 0.90 -4.53 0.17
CA ASP A 345 0.16 -5.70 0.62
C ASP A 345 0.93 -7.00 0.36
N VAL A 346 0.54 -8.04 1.10
CA VAL A 346 1.17 -9.36 1.04
C VAL A 346 0.79 -10.13 -0.23
N GLY A 347 1.46 -11.26 -0.48
CA GLY A 347 1.06 -12.19 -1.55
C GLY A 347 1.58 -11.87 -2.95
N GLY A 348 2.42 -10.84 -3.12
CA GLY A 348 2.99 -10.47 -4.42
C GLY A 348 3.94 -11.52 -5.04
N TYR A 349 4.48 -12.44 -4.25
CA TYR A 349 5.32 -13.55 -4.71
C TYR A 349 4.78 -14.87 -4.16
N LEU A 350 4.35 -15.75 -5.06
CA LEU A 350 3.96 -17.11 -4.70
C LEU A 350 5.19 -17.93 -4.26
N PRO A 351 5.02 -18.97 -3.42
CA PRO A 351 6.11 -19.88 -3.07
C PRO A 351 6.85 -20.40 -4.32
N GLY A 352 8.17 -20.24 -4.34
CA GLY A 352 9.03 -20.65 -5.46
C GLY A 352 9.23 -19.58 -6.54
N VAL A 353 8.45 -18.49 -6.56
CA VAL A 353 8.65 -17.38 -7.51
C VAL A 353 9.75 -16.45 -6.99
N GLN A 354 10.85 -16.36 -7.74
CA GLN A 354 11.99 -15.50 -7.41
C GLN A 354 11.82 -14.09 -7.96
N LYS A 355 12.49 -13.10 -7.37
CA LYS A 355 12.63 -11.78 -7.99
C LYS A 355 13.49 -11.88 -9.25
N ILE A 356 13.22 -11.01 -10.23
CA ILE A 356 14.10 -10.85 -11.40
C ILE A 356 15.24 -9.92 -10.99
N ASP A 357 16.49 -10.36 -11.07
CA ASP A 357 17.65 -9.53 -10.68
C ASP A 357 18.23 -8.73 -11.85
N GLU A 358 17.41 -7.90 -12.49
CA GLU A 358 17.80 -7.05 -13.62
C GLU A 358 17.51 -5.57 -13.29
N PRO A 359 18.34 -4.61 -13.73
CA PRO A 359 18.03 -3.19 -13.56
C PRO A 359 16.69 -2.83 -14.24
N GLY A 360 15.94 -1.93 -13.61
CA GLY A 360 14.60 -1.51 -14.05
C GLY A 360 13.49 -2.35 -13.41
N ILE A 361 13.65 -3.68 -13.38
CA ILE A 361 12.57 -4.59 -12.97
C ILE A 361 12.76 -5.24 -11.59
N ARG A 362 13.98 -5.28 -11.05
CA ARG A 362 14.28 -5.93 -9.74
C ARG A 362 13.51 -5.40 -8.54
N ASN A 363 13.01 -4.17 -8.66
CA ASN A 363 12.26 -3.48 -7.61
C ASN A 363 10.75 -3.70 -7.70
N LEU A 364 10.27 -4.56 -8.62
CA LEU A 364 8.89 -5.03 -8.59
C LEU A 364 8.57 -5.68 -7.25
N ARG A 365 7.40 -5.35 -6.70
CA ARG A 365 6.90 -5.94 -5.46
C ARG A 365 5.96 -7.12 -5.69
N MET A 366 5.63 -7.39 -6.95
CA MET A 366 4.79 -8.50 -7.36
C MET A 366 5.30 -9.14 -8.64
N ARG A 367 5.22 -10.47 -8.72
CA ARG A 367 5.38 -11.27 -9.93
C ARG A 367 4.25 -12.28 -10.00
N ARG A 368 3.13 -11.85 -10.57
CA ARG A 368 1.92 -12.65 -10.73
C ARG A 368 1.24 -12.32 -12.05
N THR A 369 0.54 -13.30 -12.59
CA THR A 369 -0.54 -13.08 -13.56
C THR A 369 -1.70 -12.39 -12.85
N LEU A 370 -2.19 -11.29 -13.41
CA LEU A 370 -3.36 -10.59 -12.91
C LEU A 370 -4.60 -11.48 -12.97
N GLN A 371 -5.43 -11.41 -11.94
CA GLN A 371 -6.71 -12.12 -11.83
C GLN A 371 -7.75 -11.21 -11.18
N ALA A 372 -9.03 -11.46 -11.48
CA ALA A 372 -10.13 -10.70 -10.91
C ALA A 372 -10.10 -10.72 -9.37
N GLY A 373 -10.38 -9.57 -8.75
CA GLY A 373 -10.33 -9.37 -7.31
C GLY A 373 -8.96 -8.98 -6.75
N MET A 374 -7.88 -9.02 -7.55
CA MET A 374 -6.61 -8.44 -7.15
C MET A 374 -6.70 -6.91 -7.13
N ALA A 375 -6.18 -6.27 -6.10
CA ALA A 375 -6.04 -4.81 -6.02
C ALA A 375 -4.56 -4.43 -6.09
N VAL A 376 -4.23 -3.46 -6.95
CA VAL A 376 -2.84 -3.03 -7.22
C VAL A 376 -2.75 -1.52 -7.43
N THR A 377 -1.58 -0.95 -7.14
CA THR A 377 -1.21 0.41 -7.59
C THR A 377 -0.70 0.38 -9.03
N VAL A 378 -0.93 1.45 -9.78
CA VAL A 378 -0.32 1.71 -11.10
C VAL A 378 0.38 3.08 -11.05
N GLU A 379 1.68 3.04 -10.79
CA GLU A 379 2.49 4.19 -10.36
C GLU A 379 3.74 4.45 -11.23
N PRO A 380 3.64 4.54 -12.56
CA PRO A 380 4.82 4.87 -13.36
C PRO A 380 5.42 6.22 -12.96
N GLY A 381 6.74 6.34 -13.13
CA GLY A 381 7.44 7.60 -12.88
C GLY A 381 8.75 7.75 -13.62
N ILE A 382 9.18 9.01 -13.77
CA ILE A 382 10.43 9.43 -14.39
C ILE A 382 11.15 10.33 -13.40
N TYR A 383 12.41 10.01 -13.09
CA TYR A 383 13.21 10.68 -12.08
C TYR A 383 14.60 11.01 -12.61
N PHE A 384 15.05 12.23 -12.35
CA PHE A 384 16.39 12.70 -12.67
C PHE A 384 17.25 12.72 -11.40
N CYS A 385 17.68 11.52 -10.98
CA CYS A 385 18.53 11.35 -9.81
C CYS A 385 20.01 11.24 -10.21
N ASP A 386 20.80 12.27 -9.91
CA ASP A 386 22.23 12.32 -10.24
C ASP A 386 23.01 11.11 -9.72
N PHE A 387 22.70 10.63 -8.51
CA PHE A 387 23.38 9.46 -7.94
C PHE A 387 23.22 8.19 -8.79
N ILE A 388 22.07 8.04 -9.45
CA ILE A 388 21.76 6.88 -10.31
C ILE A 388 22.27 7.12 -11.74
N ILE A 389 22.15 8.35 -12.24
CA ILE A 389 22.46 8.71 -13.64
C ILE A 389 23.97 8.91 -13.86
N ASP A 390 24.67 9.60 -12.96
CA ASP A 390 26.08 9.98 -13.13
C ASP A 390 27.03 8.79 -13.38
N PRO A 391 26.85 7.60 -12.76
CA PRO A 391 27.65 6.43 -13.11
C PRO A 391 27.57 6.06 -14.60
N LEU A 392 26.39 6.15 -15.22
CA LEU A 392 26.20 5.87 -16.66
C LEU A 392 26.83 6.97 -17.53
N LEU A 393 26.89 8.21 -17.04
CA LEU A 393 27.53 9.30 -17.79
C LEU A 393 29.06 9.22 -17.77
N LYS A 394 29.64 8.49 -16.80
CA LYS A 394 31.10 8.30 -16.64
C LYS A 394 31.62 7.10 -17.45
N ASP A 395 30.78 6.12 -17.74
CA ASP A 395 31.13 4.96 -18.56
C ASP A 395 30.89 5.25 -20.04
N GLU A 396 31.95 5.18 -20.87
CA GLU A 396 31.86 5.43 -22.32
C GLU A 396 30.85 4.51 -23.03
N ALA A 397 30.69 3.28 -22.54
CA ALA A 397 29.78 2.31 -23.15
C ALA A 397 28.30 2.72 -23.01
N THR A 398 27.96 3.48 -21.98
CA THR A 398 26.59 3.93 -21.68
C THR A 398 26.39 5.42 -21.94
N ARG A 399 27.41 6.26 -21.74
CA ARG A 399 27.40 7.71 -21.98
C ARG A 399 26.90 8.08 -23.39
N LYS A 400 27.28 7.30 -24.41
CA LYS A 400 26.90 7.56 -25.82
C LYS A 400 25.38 7.59 -26.05
N TYR A 401 24.59 7.01 -25.15
CA TYR A 401 23.14 6.97 -25.24
C TYR A 401 22.45 8.22 -24.65
N PHE A 402 23.20 9.19 -24.11
CA PHE A 402 22.64 10.39 -23.49
C PHE A 402 23.03 11.64 -24.28
N ASP A 403 22.06 12.53 -24.50
CA ASP A 403 22.36 13.92 -24.79
C ASP A 403 22.53 14.69 -23.47
N ILE A 404 23.77 15.09 -23.16
CA ILE A 404 24.08 15.71 -21.88
C ILE A 404 23.40 17.07 -21.73
N GLU A 405 23.28 17.84 -22.81
CA GLU A 405 22.64 19.16 -22.78
C GLU A 405 21.14 19.01 -22.52
N LYS A 406 20.46 18.13 -23.26
CA LYS A 406 19.04 17.84 -23.02
C LYS A 406 18.80 17.22 -21.65
N LEU A 407 19.62 16.27 -21.23
CA LEU A 407 19.49 15.68 -19.90
C LEU A 407 19.56 16.76 -18.80
N ASN A 408 20.56 17.65 -18.86
CA ASN A 408 20.69 18.75 -17.90
C ASN A 408 19.51 19.73 -17.97
N GLN A 409 18.93 19.96 -19.16
CA GLN A 409 17.71 20.76 -19.32
C GLN A 409 16.54 20.20 -18.49
N TYR A 410 16.38 18.87 -18.44
CA TYR A 410 15.27 18.22 -17.72
C TYR A 410 15.58 17.87 -16.25
N LYS A 411 16.86 17.85 -15.82
CA LYS A 411 17.22 17.56 -14.40
C LYS A 411 16.48 18.44 -13.38
N LYS A 412 16.16 19.70 -13.74
CA LYS A 412 15.38 20.63 -12.90
C LYS A 412 13.96 20.17 -12.58
N VAL A 413 13.40 19.26 -13.38
CA VAL A 413 12.08 18.65 -13.14
C VAL A 413 12.09 17.85 -11.85
N GLY A 414 13.24 17.27 -11.48
CA GLY A 414 13.36 16.38 -10.32
C GLY A 414 12.73 15.03 -10.62
N GLY A 415 11.43 14.88 -10.39
CA GLY A 415 10.71 13.65 -10.65
C GLY A 415 9.22 13.87 -10.87
N VAL A 416 8.60 12.97 -11.62
CA VAL A 416 7.16 12.89 -11.82
C VAL A 416 6.72 11.46 -11.58
N ARG A 417 5.67 11.29 -10.77
CA ARG A 417 4.93 10.04 -10.59
C ARG A 417 3.43 10.33 -10.64
N ILE A 418 2.68 9.43 -11.25
CA ILE A 418 1.22 9.45 -11.28
C ILE A 418 0.76 8.06 -10.86
N GLU A 419 0.01 7.98 -9.78
CA GLU A 419 -0.36 6.72 -9.15
C GLU A 419 -1.85 6.69 -8.82
N ASP A 420 -2.46 5.55 -9.15
CA ASP A 420 -3.84 5.24 -8.85
C ASP A 420 -3.94 3.80 -8.33
N ASP A 421 -4.93 3.59 -7.46
CA ASP A 421 -5.36 2.29 -6.96
C ASP A 421 -6.43 1.69 -7.87
N ILE A 422 -6.21 0.46 -8.34
CA ILE A 422 -7.17 -0.26 -9.17
C ILE A 422 -7.49 -1.65 -8.62
N VAL A 423 -8.69 -2.13 -8.92
CA VAL A 423 -9.10 -3.52 -8.70
C VAL A 423 -9.32 -4.21 -10.04
N ILE A 424 -8.65 -5.32 -10.27
CA ILE A 424 -8.84 -6.11 -11.48
C ILE A 424 -10.24 -6.74 -11.47
N THR A 425 -11.00 -6.53 -12.54
CA THR A 425 -12.33 -7.09 -12.75
C THR A 425 -12.26 -8.28 -13.71
N GLU A 426 -13.38 -8.93 -14.00
CA GLU A 426 -13.43 -10.08 -14.92
C GLU A 426 -12.97 -9.75 -16.35
N THR A 427 -13.05 -8.48 -16.77
CA THR A 427 -12.76 -8.06 -18.15
C THR A 427 -11.76 -6.91 -18.25
N GLY A 428 -11.26 -6.39 -17.14
CA GLY A 428 -10.44 -5.18 -17.10
C GLY A 428 -10.09 -4.80 -15.67
N PHE A 429 -10.32 -3.53 -15.33
CA PHE A 429 -10.10 -3.00 -13.99
C PHE A 429 -11.17 -1.97 -13.62
N ASP A 430 -11.28 -1.69 -12.33
CA ASP A 430 -12.06 -0.61 -11.73
C ASP A 430 -11.09 0.32 -11.00
N ASN A 431 -11.10 1.60 -11.34
CA ASN A 431 -10.20 2.59 -10.74
C ASN A 431 -10.86 3.22 -9.52
N LEU A 432 -10.23 3.08 -8.36
CA LEU A 432 -10.74 3.62 -7.10
C LEU A 432 -10.35 5.09 -6.93
N THR A 433 -9.25 5.52 -7.55
CA THR A 433 -8.72 6.87 -7.45
C THR A 433 -9.48 7.86 -8.33
N THR A 434 -9.85 9.00 -7.77
CA THR A 434 -10.69 10.01 -8.47
C THR A 434 -10.01 11.36 -8.67
N VAL A 435 -8.73 11.47 -8.30
CA VAL A 435 -7.98 12.72 -8.43
C VAL A 435 -7.69 13.04 -9.90
N PRO A 436 -7.93 14.27 -10.37
CA PRO A 436 -7.59 14.68 -11.73
C PRO A 436 -6.11 14.47 -12.05
N LYS A 437 -5.82 14.16 -13.32
CA LYS A 437 -4.46 13.92 -13.81
C LYS A 437 -4.21 14.37 -15.24
N GLU A 438 -5.22 14.85 -15.95
CA GLU A 438 -4.94 15.55 -17.21
C GLU A 438 -4.39 16.94 -16.89
N ILE A 439 -3.38 17.39 -17.64
CA ILE A 439 -2.75 18.71 -17.43
C ILE A 439 -3.79 19.83 -17.34
N ARG A 440 -4.76 19.83 -18.27
CA ARG A 440 -5.82 20.83 -18.30
C ARG A 440 -6.66 20.83 -17.02
N GLU A 441 -6.92 19.65 -16.46
CA GLU A 441 -7.72 19.52 -15.24
C GLU A 441 -6.95 20.00 -14.02
N ILE A 442 -5.65 19.67 -13.94
CA ILE A 442 -4.76 20.15 -12.88
C ILE A 442 -4.66 21.67 -12.93
N GLU A 443 -4.34 22.25 -14.08
CA GLU A 443 -4.24 23.71 -14.22
C GLU A 443 -5.57 24.41 -13.90
N ALA A 444 -6.71 23.83 -14.31
CA ALA A 444 -8.03 24.38 -13.99
C ALA A 444 -8.36 24.26 -12.49
N LEU A 445 -7.88 23.22 -11.82
CA LEU A 445 -8.10 23.00 -10.39
C LEU A 445 -7.28 23.97 -9.52
N MET A 446 -6.09 24.34 -9.99
CA MET A 446 -5.15 25.23 -9.29
C MET A 446 -5.35 26.73 -9.58
N ALA A 447 -6.19 27.07 -10.56
CA ALA A 447 -6.39 28.43 -11.06
C ALA A 447 -7.15 29.38 -10.12
#